data_AF-A0A1V5AD61-F1
#
_entry.id   AF-A0A1V5AD61-F1
#
_cell.length_a   1.000
_cell.length_b   1.000
_cell.length_c   1.000
_cell.angle_alpha   90.00
_cell.angle_beta   90.00
_cell.angle_gamma   90.00
#
_symmetry.space_group_name_H-M   'P 1'
#
loop_
_entity.id
_entity.type
_entity.pdbx_description
1 polymer ?
#
loop_
_entity_poly.entity_id
_entity_poly.type
_entity_poly.pdbx_seq_one_letter_code
_entity_poly.pdbx_strand_id
1 'polypeptide(L)' 'MIKAKLEGDKLPIPKNIIQKAGLKDGDEVEMRLEDGKVVIQPITTRAQFKKELRGCVKSSEIDPLEVKRIWNA' A
#
# COMPACT_ATOMS: atom_id res chain seq x y z
N MET A 1 -8.72 5.38 -18.54
CA MET A 1 -7.60 4.47 -18.85
C MET A 1 -6.46 5.29 -19.43
N ILE A 2 -5.24 5.13 -18.91
CA ILE A 2 -4.05 5.77 -19.49
C ILE A 2 -3.30 4.72 -20.28
N LYS A 3 -2.91 5.06 -21.52
CA LYS A 3 -2.11 4.17 -22.37
C LYS A 3 -0.64 4.45 -22.10
N ALA A 4 0.11 3.42 -21.77
CA ALA A 4 1.57 3.45 -21.71
C ALA A 4 2.12 2.49 -22.78
N LYS A 5 3.29 2.80 -23.33
CA LYS A 5 3.97 1.98 -24.32
C LYS A 5 5.20 1.36 -23.68
N LEU A 6 5.42 0.07 -23.92
CA LEU A 6 6.64 -0.61 -23.51
C LEU A 6 7.83 -0.08 -24.33
N GLU A 7 8.89 0.35 -23.65
CA GLU A 7 10.13 0.83 -24.23
C GLU A 7 11.27 -0.10 -23.82
N GLY A 8 11.54 -1.11 -24.67
CA GLY A 8 12.46 -2.19 -24.33
C GLY A 8 11.93 -3.02 -23.16
N ASP A 9 12.65 -3.00 -22.05
CA ASP A 9 12.31 -3.65 -20.77
C ASP A 9 11.61 -2.70 -19.78
N LYS A 10 11.38 -1.43 -20.17
CA LYS A 10 10.82 -0.40 -19.29
C LYS A 10 9.39 -0.06 -19.69
N LEU A 11 8.49 -0.02 -18.70
CA LEU A 11 7.15 0.53 -18.88
C LEU A 11 7.06 1.87 -18.15
N PRO A 12 7.11 3.01 -18.86
CA PRO A 12 6.98 4.32 -18.23
C PRO A 12 5.59 4.47 -17.61
N ILE A 13 5.56 4.62 -16.28
CA ILE A 13 4.33 4.87 -15.54
C ILE A 13 4.11 6.38 -15.45
N PRO A 14 2.95 6.90 -15.88
CA PRO A 14 2.61 8.31 -15.75
C PRO A 14 2.78 8.83 -14.32
N LYS A 15 3.36 10.03 -14.16
CA LYS A 15 3.64 10.65 -12.83
C LYS A 15 2.43 10.69 -11.90
N ASN A 16 1.24 10.94 -12.45
CA ASN A 16 0.00 10.98 -11.66
C ASN A 16 -0.39 9.61 -11.07
N ILE A 17 -0.04 8.49 -11.72
CA ILE A 17 -0.24 7.15 -11.18
C ILE A 17 0.78 6.89 -10.07
N ILE A 18 2.06 7.21 -10.30
CA ILE A 18 3.15 7.07 -9.32
C ILE A 18 2.79 7.80 -8.02
N GLN A 19 2.37 9.07 -8.12
CA GLN A 19 1.99 9.88 -6.96
C GLN A 19 0.76 9.32 -6.21
N LYS A 20 -0.25 8.84 -6.94
CA LYS A 20 -1.44 8.23 -6.33
C LYS A 20 -1.13 6.90 -5.64
N ALA A 21 -0.12 6.18 -6.12
CA ALA A 21 0.39 4.97 -5.48
C ALA A 21 1.31 5.28 -4.28
N GLY A 22 1.58 6.55 -3.99
CA GLY A 22 2.44 6.98 -2.89
C GLY A 22 3.94 6.78 -3.13
N LEU A 23 4.34 6.50 -4.38
CA LEU A 23 5.72 6.22 -4.75
C LEU A 23 6.49 7.51 -5.08
N LYS A 24 7.81 7.45 -4.89
CA LYS A 24 8.79 8.49 -5.25
C LYS A 24 9.98 7.86 -5.98
N ASP A 25 10.73 8.69 -6.69
CA ASP A 25 11.99 8.27 -7.33
C ASP A 25 12.93 7.68 -6.27
N GLY A 26 13.41 6.46 -6.53
CA GLY A 26 14.29 5.71 -5.63
C GLY A 26 13.58 4.77 -4.66
N ASP A 27 12.24 4.76 -4.61
CA ASP A 27 11.50 3.79 -3.79
C ASP A 27 11.65 2.36 -4.32
N GLU A 28 11.89 1.42 -3.41
CA GLU A 28 11.79 -0.01 -3.69
C GLU A 28 10.33 -0.47 -3.66
N VAL A 29 9.96 -1.32 -4.61
CA VAL A 29 8.58 -1.83 -4.78
C VAL A 29 8.55 -3.34 -4.87
N GLU A 30 7.49 -3.95 -4.35
CA GLU A 30 7.18 -5.34 -4.63
C GLU A 30 6.38 -5.41 -5.95
N MET A 31 6.81 -6.29 -6.85
CA MET A 31 6.15 -6.56 -8.12
C MET A 31 5.71 -8.02 -8.18
N ARG A 32 4.45 -8.26 -8.58
CA ARG A 32 3.90 -9.61 -8.73
C ARG A 32 2.90 -9.70 -9.88
N LEU A 33 2.64 -10.91 -10.33
CA LEU A 33 1.62 -11.21 -11.33
C LEU A 33 0.37 -11.76 -10.62
N GLU A 34 -0.74 -11.06 -10.72
CA GLU A 34 -2.05 -11.47 -10.17
C GLU A 34 -3.11 -11.36 -11.27
N ASP A 35 -3.81 -12.46 -11.58
CA ASP A 35 -4.89 -12.50 -12.59
C ASP A 35 -4.51 -11.90 -13.96
N GLY A 36 -3.28 -12.16 -14.42
CA GLY A 36 -2.74 -11.62 -15.68
C GLY A 36 -2.40 -10.13 -15.64
N LYS A 37 -2.40 -9.51 -14.44
CA LYS A 37 -2.04 -8.10 -14.22
C LYS A 37 -0.72 -8.03 -13.46
N VAL A 38 0.11 -7.07 -13.85
CA VAL A 38 1.29 -6.70 -13.06
C VAL A 38 0.83 -5.76 -11.96
N VAL A 39 0.99 -6.20 -10.71
CA VAL A 39 0.68 -5.41 -9.51
C VAL A 39 1.99 -4.91 -8.94
N ILE A 40 2.06 -3.59 -8.74
CA ILE A 40 3.21 -2.89 -8.15
C ILE A 40 2.72 -2.23 -6.87
N GLN A 41 3.41 -2.49 -5.76
CA GLN A 41 3.06 -1.91 -4.47
C GLN A 41 4.31 -1.41 -3.73
N PRO A 42 4.20 -0.31 -2.97
CA PRO A 42 5.28 0.14 -2.10
C PRO A 42 5.62 -0.92 -1.06
N ILE A 43 6.91 -1.13 -0.80
CA ILE A 43 7.35 -1.99 0.30
C ILE A 43 7.09 -1.24 1.61
N THR A 44 5.97 -1.56 2.26
CA THR A 44 5.66 -1.00 3.58
C THR A 44 6.27 -1.87 4.67
N THR A 45 7.19 -1.31 5.45
CA THR A 45 7.73 -2.03 6.61
C THR A 45 6.67 -2.17 7.71
N ARG A 46 6.75 -3.23 8.53
CA ARG A 46 5.88 -3.39 9.71
C ARG A 46 5.92 -2.16 10.63
N ALA A 47 7.06 -1.50 10.73
CA ALA A 47 7.23 -0.29 11.53
C ALA A 47 6.42 0.89 10.97
N GLN A 48 6.43 1.05 9.64
CA GLN A 48 5.70 2.08 8.92
C GLN A 48 4.19 1.83 8.96
N PHE A 49 3.77 0.58 8.76
CA PHE A 49 2.39 0.15 8.96
C PHE A 49 1.89 0.43 10.38
N LYS A 50 2.67 0.06 11.41
CA LYS A 50 2.34 0.37 12.82
C LYS A 50 2.25 1.87 13.07
N LYS A 51 3.11 2.68 12.46
CA LYS A 51 3.09 4.15 12.58
C LYS A 51 1.82 4.74 11.96
N GLU A 52 1.39 4.23 10.81
CA GLU A 52 0.15 4.66 10.14
C GLU A 52 -1.10 4.23 10.93
N LEU A 53 -1.09 3.02 11.50
CA LEU A 53 -2.17 2.53 12.36
C LEU A 53 -2.35 3.34 13.66
N ARG A 54 -1.28 3.92 14.22
CA ARG A 54 -1.37 4.81 15.40
C ARG A 54 -2.27 6.03 15.15
N GLY A 55 -2.51 6.40 13.90
CA GLY A 55 -3.43 7.49 13.54
C GLY A 55 -4.92 7.14 13.67
N CYS A 56 -5.28 5.85 13.74
CA CYS A 56 -6.69 5.42 13.70
C CYS A 56 -7.38 5.44 15.08
N VAL A 57 -6.64 5.41 16.18
CA VAL A 57 -7.20 5.49 17.55
C VAL A 57 -6.36 6.46 18.37
N LYS A 58 -6.79 7.73 18.43
CA LYS A 58 -6.11 8.79 19.21
C LYS A 58 -6.42 8.69 20.71
N SER A 59 -7.61 8.21 21.04
CA SER A 59 -8.07 7.86 22.38
C SER A 59 -9.24 6.89 22.23
N SER A 60 -9.33 5.92 23.13
CA SER A 60 -10.47 5.03 23.26
C SER A 60 -10.76 4.89 24.74
N GLU A 61 -12.00 5.12 25.15
CA GLU A 61 -12.46 4.82 26.51
C GLU A 61 -12.65 3.31 26.72
N ILE A 62 -12.66 2.54 25.63
CA ILE A 62 -12.83 1.09 25.62
C ILE A 62 -11.47 0.44 25.42
N ASP A 63 -11.11 -0.48 26.32
CA ASP A 63 -9.92 -1.32 26.15
C ASP A 63 -10.06 -2.12 24.84
N PRO A 64 -9.13 -1.98 23.87
CA PRO A 64 -9.17 -2.71 22.62
C PRO A 64 -9.26 -4.25 22.78
N LEU A 65 -8.81 -4.80 23.92
CA LEU A 65 -8.95 -6.22 24.24
C LEU A 65 -10.40 -6.60 24.59
N GLU A 66 -11.21 -5.69 25.12
CA GLU A 66 -12.64 -5.95 25.34
C GLU A 66 -13.41 -6.04 24.03
N VAL A 67 -12.99 -5.32 23.00
CA VAL A 67 -13.60 -5.38 21.66
C VAL A 67 -13.45 -6.77 21.03
N LYS A 68 -12.40 -7.53 21.40
CA LYS A 68 -12.23 -8.92 20.95
C LYS A 68 -13.35 -9.83 21.43
N ARG A 69 -14.04 -9.51 22.53
CA ARG A 69 -15.18 -10.30 23.04
C ARG A 69 -16.42 -10.19 22.16
N ILE A 70 -16.52 -9.15 21.32
CA ILE A 70 -17.64 -8.94 20.38
C ILE A 70 -17.44 -9.78 19.11
N TRP A 71 -16.19 -10.11 18.79
CA TRP A 71 -15.83 -10.94 17.66
C TRP A 71 -15.78 -12.39 18.16
N ASN A 72 -16.77 -13.20 17.79
CA ASN A 72 -16.76 -14.65 18.05
C ASN A 72 -15.64 -15.31 17.22
N ALA A 73 -14.40 -15.21 17.71
CA ALA A 73 -13.23 -15.90 17.17
C ALA A 73 -12.76 -16.99 18.12
#